data_AF-A0A951YA61-F1
#
_entry.id   AF-A0A951YA61-F1
#
_cell.length_a   1.000
_cell.length_b   1.000
_cell.length_c   1.000
_cell.angle_alpha   90.00
_cell.angle_beta   90.00
_cell.angle_gamma   90.00
#
_symmetry.space_group_name_H-M   'P 1'
#
loop_
_entity.id
_entity.type
_entity.pdbx_description
1 polymer ?
#
loop_
_entity_poly.entity_id
_entity_poly.type
_entity_poly.pdbx_seq_one_letter_code
_entity_poly.pdbx_strand_id
1 'polypeptide(L)'
;MIKSTIGELKISPIKEDGMFVFFNDFITINGKVSKGDSVKVFVKQYDNKTGTFQLDKNEAAKAVLVVRGKEKQHDNITGYETLNKLYDHVSVLYREHFYFGEAN
;
A
#
# COMPACT_ATOMS: atom_id res chain seq x y z
N MET A 1 11.26 -16.16 6.20
CA MET A 1 10.24 -15.19 5.76
C MET A 1 10.90 -14.23 4.78
N ILE A 2 10.60 -14.32 3.50
CA ILE A 2 11.10 -13.37 2.50
C ILE A 2 10.40 -12.04 2.81
N LYS A 3 11.16 -11.01 3.18
CA LYS A 3 10.63 -9.64 3.29
C LYS A 3 10.18 -9.22 1.89
N SER A 4 8.90 -9.43 1.62
CA SER A 4 8.23 -9.12 0.35
C SER A 4 7.81 -7.65 0.26
N THR A 5 8.32 -6.80 1.14
CA THR A 5 8.03 -5.37 1.14
C THR A 5 8.89 -4.66 0.10
N ILE A 6 8.24 -3.87 -0.75
CA ILE A 6 8.87 -3.07 -1.81
C ILE A 6 9.44 -1.74 -1.25
N GLY A 7 9.76 -1.69 0.04
CA GLY A 7 10.07 -0.49 0.81
C GLY A 7 9.15 -0.38 2.04
N GLU A 8 9.38 0.63 2.88
CA GLU A 8 8.65 0.85 4.12
C GLU A 8 7.57 1.93 3.94
N LEU A 9 6.38 1.71 4.50
CA LEU A 9 5.37 2.75 4.59
C LEU A 9 5.85 3.85 5.52
N LYS A 10 5.65 5.10 5.12
CA LYS A 10 5.76 6.23 6.04
C LYS A 10 4.59 6.19 7.00
N ILE A 11 4.91 5.96 8.27
CA ILE A 11 3.96 5.69 9.35
C ILE A 11 3.29 6.97 9.90
N SER A 12 3.64 8.14 9.36
CA SER A 12 2.95 9.40 9.62
C SER A 12 1.89 9.62 8.54
N PRO A 13 0.65 9.13 8.69
CA PRO A 13 -0.36 9.27 7.66
C PRO A 13 -0.80 10.72 7.53
N ILE A 14 -1.08 11.13 6.30
CA ILE A 14 -1.78 12.38 6.00
C ILE A 14 -3.29 12.13 5.96
N LYS A 15 -4.10 13.18 6.11
CA LYS A 15 -5.54 13.09 5.87
C LYS A 15 -5.85 13.59 4.46
N GLU A 16 -6.45 12.75 3.64
CA GLU A 16 -6.90 13.05 2.27
C GLU A 16 -8.31 12.48 2.11
N ASP A 17 -9.26 13.28 1.62
CA ASP A 17 -10.67 12.87 1.43
C ASP A 17 -11.32 12.16 2.63
N GLY A 18 -10.99 12.59 3.85
CA GLY A 18 -11.52 12.00 5.08
C GLY A 18 -10.92 10.64 5.45
N MET A 19 -9.92 10.16 4.71
CA MET A 19 -9.18 8.92 4.98
C MET A 19 -7.76 9.22 5.46
N PHE A 20 -7.18 8.29 6.19
CA PHE A 20 -5.77 8.28 6.55
C PHE A 20 -4.96 7.63 5.44
N VAL A 21 -3.96 8.35 4.93
CA VAL A 21 -3.14 7.91 3.81
C VAL A 21 -1.73 7.61 4.27
N PHE A 22 -1.36 6.34 4.19
CA PHE A 22 0.00 5.86 4.35
C PHE A 22 0.65 5.78 2.98
N PHE A 23 1.85 6.31 2.83
CA PHE A 23 2.50 6.37 1.52
C PHE A 23 3.92 5.82 1.57
N ASN A 24 4.32 5.19 0.47
CA ASN A 24 5.69 4.78 0.20
C ASN A 24 6.05 5.25 -1.22
N ASP A 25 6.97 6.20 -1.30
CA ASP A 25 7.55 6.77 -2.53
C ASP A 25 9.01 6.31 -2.75
N PHE A 26 9.50 5.42 -1.90
CA PHE A 26 10.84 4.85 -1.99
C PHE A 26 10.77 3.36 -2.32
N ILE A 27 10.38 3.08 -3.57
CA ILE A 27 10.17 1.73 -4.03
C ILE A 27 11.49 1.08 -4.49
N THR A 28 11.84 -0.07 -3.91
CA THR A 28 13.02 -0.85 -4.30
C THR A 28 12.61 -2.23 -4.82
N ILE A 29 13.03 -2.56 -6.05
CA ILE A 29 12.82 -3.86 -6.68
C ILE A 29 14.17 -4.43 -7.11
N ASN A 30 14.46 -5.66 -6.68
CA ASN A 30 15.74 -6.35 -6.98
C ASN A 30 16.97 -5.49 -6.65
N GLY A 31 16.93 -4.73 -5.55
CA GLY A 31 18.01 -3.84 -5.11
C GLY A 31 18.14 -2.53 -5.90
N LYS A 32 17.24 -2.25 -6.85
CA LYS A 32 17.22 -0.99 -7.62
C LYS A 32 16.04 -0.12 -7.21
N VAL A 33 16.31 1.16 -6.99
CA VAL A 33 15.28 2.17 -6.71
C VAL A 33 14.49 2.44 -8.00
N SER A 34 13.17 2.27 -7.94
CA SER A 34 12.26 2.56 -9.04
C SER A 34 11.74 4.00 -8.88
N LYS A 35 12.45 4.95 -9.47
CA LYS A 35 12.11 6.38 -9.36
C LYS A 35 10.78 6.69 -10.03
N GLY A 36 9.93 7.44 -9.33
CA GLY A 36 8.58 7.79 -9.79
C GLY A 36 7.52 6.75 -9.44
N ASP A 37 7.93 5.59 -8.95
CA ASP A 37 6.99 4.57 -8.48
C ASP A 37 6.61 4.86 -7.02
N SER A 38 5.33 4.67 -6.70
CA SER A 38 4.82 4.90 -5.35
C SER A 38 3.60 4.04 -5.04
N VAL A 39 3.36 3.87 -3.75
CA VAL A 39 2.18 3.20 -3.20
C VAL A 39 1.55 4.11 -2.17
N LYS A 40 0.27 4.39 -2.32
CA LYS A 40 -0.57 5.03 -1.31
C LYS A 40 -1.62 4.03 -0.84
N VAL A 41 -1.81 3.94 0.47
CA VAL A 41 -2.81 3.10 1.13
C VAL A 41 -3.70 4.01 1.97
N PHE A 42 -4.99 3.99 1.66
CA PHE A 42 -6.03 4.81 2.26
C PHE A 42 -6.85 3.92 3.18
N VAL A 43 -6.95 4.29 4.45
CA VAL A 43 -7.77 3.60 5.45
C VAL A 43 -8.64 4.61 6.17
N LYS A 44 -9.89 4.26 6.43
CA LYS A 44 -10.86 5.18 7.05
C LYS A 44 -10.55 5.43 8.53
N GLN A 45 -10.14 4.39 9.23
CA GLN A 45 -9.80 4.43 10.65
C GLN A 45 -8.70 3.41 10.95
N TYR A 46 -7.88 3.72 11.95
CA TYR A 46 -6.92 2.78 12.50
C TYR A 46 -6.77 3.03 14.00
N ASP A 47 -6.42 1.99 14.75
CA ASP A 47 -6.02 2.09 16.15
C ASP A 47 -4.51 1.82 16.23
N ASN A 48 -3.79 2.63 16.99
CA ASN A 48 -2.37 2.43 17.27
C ASN A 48 -2.19 1.89 18.68
N LYS A 49 -2.67 0.67 18.92
CA LYS A 49 -2.40 -0.08 20.14
C LYS A 49 -1.04 -0.75 20.02
N THR A 50 -0.17 -0.52 21.00
CA THR A 50 1.11 -1.26 21.15
C THR A 50 2.02 -1.21 19.91
N GLY A 51 2.03 -0.09 19.18
CA GLY A 51 2.88 0.10 18.00
C GLY A 51 2.45 -0.67 16.75
N THR A 52 1.28 -1.31 16.77
CA THR A 52 0.67 -1.97 15.61
C THR A 52 -0.54 -1.18 15.15
N PHE A 53 -0.57 -0.83 13.87
CA PHE A 53 -1.70 -0.16 13.22
C PHE A 53 -2.79 -1.19 12.94
N GLN A 54 -3.75 -1.31 13.86
CA GLN A 54 -4.92 -2.18 13.70
C GLN A 54 -5.97 -1.49 12.84
N LEU A 55 -6.59 -2.27 11.96
CA LEU A 55 -7.65 -1.84 11.05
C LEU A 55 -8.95 -2.59 11.35
N ASP A 56 -10.08 -1.96 11.04
CA ASP A 56 -11.35 -2.68 11.01
C ASP A 56 -11.44 -3.50 9.72
N LYS A 57 -11.48 -4.83 9.85
CA LYS A 57 -11.56 -5.77 8.72
C LYS A 57 -12.79 -5.57 7.84
N ASN A 58 -13.85 -4.96 8.37
CA ASN A 58 -15.10 -4.71 7.65
C ASN A 58 -15.09 -3.37 6.91
N GLU A 59 -14.16 -2.47 7.25
CA GLU A 59 -14.03 -1.19 6.57
C GLU A 59 -13.20 -1.35 5.29
N ALA A 60 -13.70 -0.75 4.21
CA ALA A 60 -13.00 -0.76 2.94
C ALA A 60 -11.77 0.15 2.99
N ALA A 61 -10.62 -0.42 2.65
CA ALA A 61 -9.43 0.32 2.30
C ALA A 61 -9.37 0.56 0.79
N LYS A 62 -8.57 1.55 0.40
CA LYS A 62 -8.25 1.87 -0.99
C LYS A 62 -6.73 1.90 -1.15
N ALA A 63 -6.22 1.54 -2.31
CA ALA A 63 -4.82 1.71 -2.66
C ALA A 63 -4.68 2.40 -4.02
N VAL A 64 -3.69 3.27 -4.14
CA VAL A 64 -3.27 3.87 -5.41
C VAL A 64 -1.83 3.52 -5.64
N LEU A 65 -1.56 2.89 -6.78
CA LEU A 65 -0.24 2.43 -7.19
C LEU A 65 0.21 3.28 -8.37
N VAL A 66 1.40 3.86 -8.29
CA VAL A 66 2.07 4.44 -9.46
C VAL A 66 3.22 3.52 -9.82
N VAL A 67 3.16 2.94 -11.02
CA VAL A 67 4.15 1.97 -11.51
C VAL A 67 4.59 2.39 -12.90
N ARG A 68 5.85 2.78 -13.04
CA ARG A 68 6.46 3.28 -14.28
C ARG A 68 5.64 4.39 -14.95
N GLY A 69 5.12 5.30 -14.12
CA GLY A 69 4.30 6.43 -14.56
C GLY A 69 2.84 6.10 -14.88
N LYS A 70 2.40 4.84 -14.73
CA LYS A 70 0.99 4.46 -14.81
C LYS A 70 0.38 4.43 -13.42
N GLU A 71 -0.75 5.12 -13.25
CA GLU A 71 -1.53 5.07 -12.02
C GLU A 71 -2.59 3.97 -12.11
N LYS A 72 -2.71 3.18 -11.04
CA LYS A 72 -3.76 2.17 -10.88
C LYS A 72 -4.39 2.28 -9.50
N GLN A 73 -5.71 2.43 -9.50
CA GLN A 73 -6.51 2.50 -8.29
C GLN A 73 -7.15 1.15 -7.99
N HIS A 74 -7.10 0.76 -6.72
CA HIS A 74 -7.76 -0.42 -6.18
C HIS A 74 -8.67 0.01 -5.03
N ASP A 75 -9.97 -0.02 -5.26
CA ASP A 75 -10.98 0.29 -4.25
C ASP A 75 -11.52 -0.99 -3.59
N ASN A 76 -12.21 -0.83 -2.45
CA ASN A 76 -12.92 -1.90 -1.75
C ASN A 76 -12.02 -3.07 -1.29
N ILE A 77 -10.77 -2.77 -0.90
CA ILE A 77 -9.87 -3.76 -0.31
C ILE A 77 -10.31 -4.01 1.13
N THR A 78 -10.81 -5.20 1.44
CA THR A 78 -11.36 -5.57 2.76
C THR A 78 -10.70 -6.82 3.32
N GLY A 79 -10.97 -7.14 4.60
CA GLY A 79 -10.50 -8.38 5.24
C GLY A 79 -9.11 -8.30 5.87
N TYR A 80 -8.51 -7.11 5.98
CA TYR A 80 -7.20 -6.91 6.59
C TYR A 80 -7.32 -6.31 7.99
N GLU A 81 -6.74 -6.99 8.98
CA GLU A 81 -6.81 -6.59 10.40
C GLU A 81 -5.69 -5.64 10.82
N THR A 82 -4.63 -5.51 10.01
CA THR A 82 -3.50 -4.63 10.29
C THR A 82 -2.99 -3.97 9.02
N LEU A 83 -2.41 -2.78 9.16
CA LEU A 83 -1.80 -2.04 8.05
C LEU A 83 -0.69 -2.85 7.38
N ASN A 84 0.08 -3.62 8.15
CA ASN A 84 1.14 -4.46 7.59
C ASN A 84 0.57 -5.54 6.66
N LYS A 85 -0.48 -6.26 7.08
CA LYS A 85 -1.13 -7.28 6.23
C LYS A 85 -1.73 -6.65 4.97
N LEU A 86 -2.37 -5.48 5.11
CA LEU A 86 -2.91 -4.72 4.00
C LEU A 86 -1.79 -4.32 3.02
N TYR A 87 -0.69 -3.78 3.55
CA TYR A 87 0.44 -3.33 2.75
C TYR A 87 1.18 -4.47 2.06
N ASP A 88 1.29 -5.64 2.69
CA ASP A 88 1.83 -6.85 2.06
C ASP A 88 0.99 -7.26 0.85
N HIS A 89 -0.34 -7.21 0.96
CA HIS A 89 -1.23 -7.46 -0.17
C HIS A 89 -1.07 -6.43 -1.29
N VAL A 90 -1.07 -5.13 -0.94
CA VAL A 90 -0.88 -4.04 -1.91
C VAL A 90 0.50 -4.13 -2.58
N SER A 91 1.53 -4.60 -1.88
CA SER A 91 2.86 -4.86 -2.42
C SER A 91 2.86 -5.99 -3.46
N VAL A 92 1.99 -7.00 -3.29
CA VAL A 92 1.78 -8.05 -4.31
C VAL A 92 1.14 -7.46 -5.55
N LEU A 93 0.06 -6.66 -5.40
CA LEU A 93 -0.59 -5.98 -6.53
C LEU A 93 0.38 -5.11 -7.33
N TYR A 94 1.22 -4.34 -6.62
CA TYR A 94 2.28 -3.56 -7.23
C TYR A 94 3.24 -4.44 -8.05
N ARG A 95 3.72 -5.55 -7.48
CA ARG A 95 4.67 -6.45 -8.15
C ARG A 95 4.05 -7.09 -9.38
N GLU A 96 2.81 -7.55 -9.27
CA GLU A 96 2.06 -8.09 -10.41
C GLU A 96 2.01 -7.06 -11.54
N HIS A 97 1.67 -5.82 -11.22
CA HIS A 97 1.63 -4.74 -12.20
C HIS A 97 3.02 -4.39 -12.77
N PHE A 98 4.08 -4.43 -11.96
CA PHE A 98 5.45 -4.15 -12.38
C PHE A 98 6.03 -5.22 -13.32
N TYR A 99 5.74 -6.51 -13.05
CA TYR A 99 6.29 -7.63 -13.83
C TYR A 99 5.45 -7.98 -15.06
N PHE A 100 4.12 -7.93 -14.94
CA PHE A 100 3.20 -8.40 -15.99
C PHE A 100 2.45 -7.27 -16.70
N GLY A 101 2.55 -6.03 -16.22
CA GLY A 101 1.83 -4.89 -16.80
C GLY A 101 0.33 -4.89 -16.44
N GLU A 102 -0.49 -4.28 -17.28
CA GLU A 102 -1.94 -4.52 -17.25
C GLU A 102 -2.19 -5.79 -18.05
N ALA A 103 -2.73 -6.84 -17.41
CA ALA A 103 -3.37 -7.88 -18.17
C ALA A 103 -4.53 -7.21 -18.94
N ASN A 104 -4.42 -7.18 -20.27
CA ASN A 104 -5.46 -6.67 -21.16
C ASN A 104 -6.80 -7.37 -20.94
#